data_AF-A0A0L8HI01-F1
#
_entry.id   AF-A0A0L8HI01-F1
#
_cell.length_a   1.000
_cell.length_b   1.000
_cell.length_c   1.000
_cell.angle_alpha   90.00
_cell.angle_beta   90.00
_cell.angle_gamma   90.00
#
_symmetry.space_group_name_H-M   'P 1'
#
loop_
_entity.id
_entity.type
_entity.pdbx_description
1 polymer ?
#
loop_
_entity_poly.entity_id
_entity_poly.type
_entity_poly.pdbx_seq_one_letter_code
_entity_poly.pdbx_strand_id
1 'polypeptide(L)'
;FILTFIVSGIIFSSGKEWKDQRKFAMSALRDLGVGKRGMEEKIYLETQKLSEIFQSHNGKPFSLHKPMSFYTMSVIYNIIFGKR
;
A
#
# COMPACT_ATOMS: atom_id res chain seq x y z
N PHE A 1 -23.95 -9.79 -0.45
CA PHE A 1 -23.22 -8.73 0.28
C PHE A 1 -21.77 -8.55 -0.20
N ILE A 2 -20.97 -9.61 -0.42
CA ILE A 2 -19.58 -9.46 -0.92
C ILE A 2 -19.52 -9.04 -2.40
N LEU A 3 -20.39 -9.56 -3.27
CA LEU A 3 -20.38 -9.20 -4.70
C LEU A 3 -20.69 -7.72 -4.99
N THR A 4 -21.53 -7.08 -4.17
CA THR A 4 -21.93 -5.67 -4.37
C THR A 4 -20.77 -4.70 -4.14
N PHE A 5 -19.80 -5.07 -3.30
CA PHE A 5 -18.56 -4.31 -3.08
C PHE A 5 -17.56 -4.47 -4.23
N ILE A 6 -17.56 -5.59 -4.96
CA ILE A 6 -16.63 -5.81 -6.08
C ILE A 6 -16.99 -4.91 -7.27
N VAL A 7 -18.27 -4.59 -7.46
CA VAL A 7 -18.74 -3.70 -8.55
C VAL A 7 -18.60 -2.21 -8.19
N SER A 8 -18.27 -1.88 -6.93
CA SER A 8 -18.16 -0.51 -6.43
C SER A 8 -16.71 -0.17 -6.06
N GLY A 9 -16.13 0.84 -6.71
CA GLY A 9 -14.78 1.30 -6.42
C GLY A 9 -14.08 1.85 -7.66
N ILE A 10 -12.95 2.51 -7.47
CA ILE A 10 -12.25 3.25 -8.54
C ILE A 10 -11.79 2.33 -9.69
N ILE A 11 -11.55 1.04 -9.41
CA ILE A 11 -11.06 0.08 -10.40
C ILE A 11 -12.18 -0.38 -11.34
N PHE A 12 -13.40 -0.59 -10.82
CA PHE A 12 -14.50 -1.22 -11.56
C PHE A 12 -15.63 -0.25 -11.95
N SER A 13 -15.62 0.99 -11.45
CA SER A 13 -16.59 2.02 -11.83
C SER A 13 -16.24 2.69 -13.16
N SER A 14 -17.24 3.33 -13.78
CA SER A 14 -17.09 4.11 -15.01
C SER A 14 -17.93 5.40 -14.97
N GLY A 15 -17.79 6.25 -16.00
CA GLY A 15 -18.59 7.46 -16.13
C GLY A 15 -18.37 8.48 -15.00
N LYS A 16 -19.45 9.10 -14.52
CA LYS A 16 -19.39 10.12 -13.47
C LYS A 16 -18.93 9.54 -12.12
N GLU A 17 -19.38 8.34 -11.78
CA GLU A 17 -19.04 7.67 -10.53
C GLU A 17 -17.52 7.47 -10.39
N TRP A 18 -16.87 6.98 -11.46
CA TRP A 18 -15.42 6.83 -11.49
C TRP A 18 -14.67 8.15 -11.30
N LYS A 19 -15.15 9.22 -11.96
CA LYS A 19 -14.53 10.55 -11.84
C LYS A 19 -14.61 11.08 -10.42
N ASP A 20 -15.77 10.95 -9.77
CA ASP A 20 -16.00 11.45 -8.42
C ASP A 20 -15.20 10.64 -7.40
N GLN A 21 -15.21 9.30 -7.48
CA GLN A 21 -14.42 8.44 -6.60
C GLN A 21 -12.92 8.66 -6.77
N ARG A 22 -12.42 8.78 -8.01
CA ARG A 22 -10.99 9.05 -8.28
C ARG A 22 -10.57 10.40 -7.68
N LYS A 23 -11.37 11.46 -7.86
CA LYS A 23 -11.07 12.78 -7.31
C LYS A 23 -11.03 12.74 -5.78
N PHE A 24 -11.99 12.06 -5.16
CA PHE A 24 -12.03 11.87 -3.71
C PHE A 24 -10.78 11.14 -3.20
N ALA A 25 -10.46 9.95 -3.75
CA ALA A 25 -9.33 9.17 -3.27
C ALA A 25 -7.98 9.85 -3.50
N MET A 26 -7.77 10.54 -4.63
CA MET A 26 -6.53 11.29 -4.84
C MET A 26 -6.34 12.41 -3.82
N SER A 27 -7.43 13.08 -3.43
CA SER A 27 -7.41 14.11 -2.38
C SER A 27 -7.10 13.47 -1.03
N ALA A 28 -7.81 12.39 -0.67
CA ALA A 28 -7.61 11.66 0.58
C ALA A 28 -6.18 11.10 0.71
N LEU A 29 -5.61 10.53 -0.35
CA LEU A 29 -4.23 10.02 -0.35
C LEU A 29 -3.22 11.14 -0.08
N ARG A 30 -3.41 12.33 -0.67
CA ARG A 30 -2.56 13.50 -0.43
C ARG A 30 -2.66 13.99 1.01
N ASP A 31 -3.86 13.95 1.60
CA ASP A 31 -4.11 14.31 2.99
C ASP A 31 -3.45 13.31 3.96
N LEU A 32 -3.53 12.01 3.66
CA LEU A 32 -2.81 10.93 4.36
C LEU A 32 -1.28 10.98 4.20
N GLY A 33 -0.77 11.89 3.37
CA GLY A 33 0.66 12.16 3.23
C GLY A 33 1.34 11.46 2.06
N VAL A 34 0.58 10.83 1.15
CA VAL A 34 1.14 10.30 -0.10
C VAL A 34 1.76 11.43 -0.92
N GLY A 35 2.99 11.20 -1.40
CA GLY A 35 3.79 12.20 -2.10
C GLY A 35 4.42 13.26 -1.20
N LYS A 36 4.36 13.11 0.13
CA LYS A 36 5.09 13.94 1.10
C LYS A 36 6.20 13.13 1.75
N ARG A 37 7.17 13.82 2.38
CA ARG A 37 8.32 13.22 3.08
C ARG A 37 7.93 12.16 4.13
N GLY A 38 6.80 12.33 4.81
CA GLY A 38 6.33 11.33 5.79
C GLY A 38 6.01 9.96 5.16
N MET A 39 5.64 9.89 3.89
CA MET A 39 5.48 8.61 3.18
C MET A 39 6.83 7.95 2.92
N GLU A 40 7.85 8.73 2.53
CA GLU A 40 9.21 8.23 2.31
C GLU A 40 9.78 7.61 3.59
N GLU A 41 9.57 8.25 4.73
CA GLU A 41 9.98 7.72 6.04
C GLU A 41 9.31 6.37 6.35
N LYS A 42 7.99 6.24 6.08
CA LYS A 42 7.28 4.97 6.26
C LYS A 42 7.81 3.87 5.34
N ILE A 43 8.06 4.19 4.07
CA ILE A 43 8.64 3.26 3.08
C ILE A 43 10.04 2.82 3.53
N TYR A 44 10.86 3.78 3.97
CA TYR A 44 12.22 3.52 4.44
C TYR A 44 12.24 2.54 5.62
N LEU A 45 11.38 2.77 6.62
CA LEU A 45 11.33 1.89 7.79
C LEU A 45 10.89 0.46 7.45
N GLU A 46 9.92 0.27 6.55
CA GLU A 46 9.54 -1.08 6.11
C GLU A 46 10.62 -1.71 5.23
N THR A 47 11.42 -0.91 4.51
CA THR A 47 12.56 -1.38 3.71
C THR A 47 13.67 -1.92 4.62
N GLN A 48 13.90 -1.28 5.77
CA GLN A 48 14.86 -1.78 6.76
C GLN A 48 14.46 -3.18 7.25
N LYS A 49 13.19 -3.41 7.58
CA LYS A 49 12.68 -4.74 7.96
C LYS A 49 12.84 -5.76 6.83
N LEU A 50 12.58 -5.36 5.58
CA LEU A 50 12.80 -6.22 4.43
C LEU A 50 14.29 -6.60 4.28
N SER A 51 15.20 -5.66 4.55
CA SER A 51 16.65 -5.92 4.56
C SER A 51 17.04 -6.92 5.64
N GLU A 52 16.47 -6.82 6.84
CA GLU A 52 16.69 -7.79 7.93
C GLU A 52 16.25 -9.20 7.51
N ILE A 53 15.10 -9.33 6.84
CA ILE A 53 14.64 -10.60 6.28
C ILE A 53 15.64 -11.12 5.25
N PHE A 54 16.18 -10.27 4.38
CA PHE A 54 17.15 -10.73 3.38
C PHE A 54 18.44 -11.22 4.04
N GLN A 55 18.92 -10.50 5.05
CA GLN A 55 20.11 -10.86 5.82
C GLN A 55 19.90 -12.18 6.57
N SER A 56 18.70 -12.45 7.12
CA SER A 56 18.42 -13.68 7.86
C SER A 56 18.52 -14.95 7.00
N HIS A 57 18.40 -14.82 5.68
CA HIS A 57 18.59 -15.95 4.75
C HIS A 57 20.07 -16.29 4.52
N ASN A 58 21.02 -15.49 5.01
CA ASN A 58 22.46 -15.78 5.00
C ASN A 58 23.00 -16.19 3.61
N GLY A 59 22.59 -15.49 2.55
CA GLY A 59 23.01 -15.75 1.18
C GLY A 59 22.39 -16.99 0.52
N LYS A 60 21.53 -17.73 1.24
CA LYS A 60 20.81 -18.87 0.67
C LYS A 60 19.69 -18.40 -0.25
N PRO A 61 19.40 -19.13 -1.34
CA PRO A 61 18.25 -18.83 -2.19
C PRO A 61 16.94 -18.93 -1.40
N PHE A 62 16.04 -17.98 -1.64
CA PHE A 62 14.70 -17.96 -1.06
C PHE A 62 13.71 -17.27 -2.01
N SER A 63 12.42 -17.48 -1.80
CA SER A 63 11.37 -16.83 -2.59
C SER A 63 11.09 -15.42 -2.09
N LEU A 64 11.15 -14.44 -3.00
CA LEU A 64 10.81 -13.04 -2.71
C LEU A 64 9.30 -12.77 -2.65
N HIS A 65 8.47 -13.70 -3.12
CA HIS A 65 7.03 -13.47 -3.27
C HIS A 65 6.36 -13.08 -1.94
N LYS A 66 6.62 -13.84 -0.86
CA LYS A 66 6.02 -13.56 0.45
C LYS A 66 6.60 -12.29 1.10
N PRO A 67 7.94 -12.12 1.22
CA PRO A 67 8.51 -10.91 1.81
C PRO A 67 8.09 -9.63 1.10
N MET A 68 8.03 -9.64 -0.24
CA MET A 68 7.61 -8.47 -1.02
C MET A 68 6.13 -8.14 -0.84
N SER A 69 5.25 -9.15 -0.81
CA SER A 69 3.83 -8.93 -0.55
C SER A 69 3.59 -8.36 0.86
N PHE A 70 4.28 -8.89 1.87
CA PHE A 70 4.18 -8.37 3.23
C PHE A 70 4.71 -6.93 3.34
N TYR A 71 5.82 -6.62 2.66
CA TYR A 71 6.38 -5.29 2.59
C TYR A 71 5.39 -4.28 1.98
N THR A 72 4.81 -4.57 0.82
CA THR A 72 3.85 -3.66 0.17
C THR A 72 2.57 -3.50 1.00
N MET A 73 2.05 -4.58 1.58
CA MET A 73 0.89 -4.53 2.48
C MET A 73 1.16 -3.68 3.72
N SER A 74 2.35 -3.80 4.33
CA SER A 74 2.73 -3.04 5.52
C SER A 74 2.84 -1.55 5.24
N VAL A 75 3.42 -1.17 4.09
CA VAL A 75 3.47 0.24 3.65
C VAL A 75 2.06 0.79 3.45
N ILE A 76 1.20 0.08 2.73
CA ILE A 76 -0.18 0.50 2.46
C ILE A 76 -0.97 0.63 3.78
N TYR A 77 -0.86 -0.35 4.67
CA TYR A 77 -1.53 -0.36 5.97
C TYR A 77 -1.14 0.87 6.80
N ASN A 78 0.16 1.18 6.85
CA ASN A 78 0.66 2.33 7.60
C ASN A 78 0.23 3.67 6.98
N ILE A 79 0.10 3.75 5.65
CA ILE A 79 -0.45 4.93 4.97
C ILE A 79 -1.93 5.13 5.32
N ILE A 80 -2.74 4.07 5.25
CA ILE A 80 -4.20 4.17 5.42
C ILE A 80 -4.59 4.36 6.90
N PHE A 81 -4.02 3.57 7.80
CA PHE A 81 -4.45 3.54 9.20
C PHE A 81 -3.58 4.39 10.13
N GLY A 82 -2.44 4.88 9.66
CA GLY A 82 -1.48 5.62 10.48
C GLY A 82 -0.92 4.80 11.65
N LYS A 83 -1.11 3.48 11.62
CA LYS A 83 -0.73 2.54 12.68
C LYS A 83 0.31 1.56 12.16
N ARG A 84 1.06 1.02 13.10
CA ARG A 84 1.81 -0.22 12.94
C ARG A 84 1.06 -1.35 13.62
#